data_AF-A0A968A102-F1
#
_entry.id   AF-A0A968A102-F1
#
_cell.length_a   1.000
_cell.length_b   1.000
_cell.length_c   1.000
_cell.angle_alpha   90.00
_cell.angle_beta   90.00
_cell.angle_gamma   90.00
#
_symmetry.space_group_name_H-M   'P 1'
#
loop_
_entity.id
_entity.type
_entity.pdbx_description
1 polymer ?
#
loop_
_entity_poly.entity_id
_entity_poly.type
_entity_poly.pdbx_seq_one_letter_code
_entity_poly.pdbx_strand_id
1 'polypeptide(L)'
;MPETVVITGKMSYHANITMAVYLAEEIMPRVWAERPGVQLEIVGKDPSPEVQNLGEHKNVSVIGGVPDLRPYIQKATVAAAPILYGVGIQNKVLEAMACGTPVVVTPQAVSAIDVNDG
;
A
#
# COMPACT_ATOMS: atom_id res chain seq x y z
N MET A 1 8.37 -17.37 -1.09
CA MET A 1 7.31 -16.52 -1.69
C MET A 1 7.98 -15.28 -2.26
N PRO A 2 7.48 -14.68 -3.35
CA PRO A 2 8.00 -13.40 -3.82
C PRO A 2 7.86 -12.34 -2.72
N GLU A 3 8.74 -11.35 -2.72
CA GLU A 3 8.63 -10.21 -1.83
C GLU A 3 7.40 -9.37 -2.24
N THR A 4 6.63 -8.93 -1.25
CA THR A 4 5.34 -8.27 -1.51
C THR A 4 5.29 -6.92 -0.82
N VAL A 5 4.94 -5.89 -1.59
CA VAL A 5 4.48 -4.59 -1.09
C VAL A 5 2.96 -4.61 -1.08
N VAL A 6 2.34 -4.37 0.06
CA VAL A 6 0.88 -4.32 0.17
C VAL A 6 0.40 -2.90 0.45
N ILE A 7 -0.70 -2.53 -0.19
CA ILE A 7 -1.50 -1.35 0.17
C ILE A 7 -2.93 -1.76 0.45
N THR A 8 -3.55 -1.13 1.44
CA THR A 8 -4.94 -1.41 1.81
C THR A 8 -5.82 -0.17 1.74
N GLY A 9 -7.14 -0.33 1.65
CA GLY A 9 -8.09 0.79 1.81
C GLY A 9 -9.38 0.69 1.02
N LYS A 10 -10.17 1.77 1.02
CA LYS A 10 -11.32 1.92 0.12
C LYS A 10 -10.83 2.53 -1.19
N MET A 11 -10.72 1.72 -2.23
CA MET A 11 -10.12 2.07 -3.53
C MET A 11 -11.06 2.87 -4.45
N SER A 12 -12.18 3.36 -3.91
CA SER A 12 -13.03 4.40 -4.51
C SER A 12 -12.83 5.78 -3.87
N TYR A 13 -12.06 5.86 -2.77
CA TYR A 13 -11.74 7.12 -2.12
C TYR A 13 -10.54 7.76 -2.81
N HIS A 14 -10.68 9.03 -3.21
CA HIS A 14 -9.68 9.74 -4.02
C HIS A 14 -8.26 9.61 -3.47
N ALA A 15 -8.06 9.81 -2.17
CA ALA A 15 -6.72 9.70 -1.56
C ALA A 15 -6.09 8.29 -1.72
N ASN A 16 -6.91 7.23 -1.66
CA ASN A 16 -6.40 5.86 -1.83
C ASN A 16 -6.11 5.54 -3.30
N ILE A 17 -6.91 6.08 -4.22
CA ILE A 17 -6.67 5.97 -5.66
C ILE A 17 -5.34 6.64 -6.00
N THR A 18 -5.17 7.91 -5.61
CA THR A 18 -3.93 8.66 -5.86
C THR A 18 -2.71 7.96 -5.27
N MET A 19 -2.81 7.43 -4.05
CA MET A 19 -1.75 6.64 -3.42
C MET A 19 -1.40 5.40 -4.23
N ALA A 20 -2.41 4.62 -4.65
CA ALA A 20 -2.21 3.38 -5.39
C ALA A 20 -1.53 3.61 -6.75
N VAL A 21 -2.01 4.62 -7.48
CA VAL A 21 -1.47 5.02 -8.78
C VAL A 21 -0.03 5.53 -8.64
N TYR A 22 0.20 6.46 -7.72
CA TYR A 22 1.54 6.98 -7.47
C TYR A 22 2.53 5.89 -7.06
N LEU A 23 2.12 4.96 -6.19
CA LEU A 23 2.97 3.84 -5.80
C LEU A 23 3.30 2.96 -7.02
N ALA A 24 2.30 2.59 -7.82
CA ALA A 24 2.47 1.71 -8.97
C ALA A 24 3.28 2.35 -10.11
N GLU A 25 3.14 3.66 -10.35
CA GLU A 25 3.70 4.34 -11.51
C GLU A 25 5.02 5.07 -11.22
N GLU A 26 5.26 5.55 -9.99
CA GLU A 26 6.44 6.38 -9.68
C GLU A 26 7.46 5.67 -8.79
N ILE A 27 6.99 4.84 -7.87
CA ILE A 27 7.83 4.16 -6.87
C ILE A 27 8.19 2.75 -7.34
N MET A 28 7.19 1.93 -7.67
CA MET A 28 7.41 0.52 -8.01
C MET A 28 8.33 0.30 -9.22
N PRO A 29 8.39 1.15 -10.25
CA PRO A 29 9.37 0.97 -11.32
C PRO A 29 10.83 1.00 -10.83
N ARG A 30 11.13 1.81 -9.80
CA ARG A 30 12.46 1.86 -9.18
C ARG A 30 12.73 0.58 -8.38
N VAL A 31 11.73 0.11 -7.66
CA VAL A 31 11.80 -1.18 -6.93
C VAL A 31 12.02 -2.33 -7.90
N TRP A 32 11.28 -2.39 -9.01
CA TRP A 32 11.40 -3.45 -10.01
C TRP A 32 12.71 -3.39 -10.80
N ALA A 33 13.34 -2.22 -10.94
CA ALA A 33 14.65 -2.10 -11.57
C ALA A 33 15.74 -2.85 -10.78
N GLU A 34 15.67 -2.83 -9.45
CA GLU A 34 16.61 -3.54 -8.57
C GLU A 34 16.13 -4.95 -8.22
N ARG A 35 14.82 -5.12 -8.05
CA ARG A 35 14.16 -6.36 -7.63
C ARG A 35 12.95 -6.69 -8.53
N PRO A 36 13.18 -7.27 -9.72
CA PRO A 36 12.12 -7.52 -10.72
C PRO A 36 11.00 -8.47 -10.27
N GLY A 37 11.23 -9.26 -9.20
CA GLY A 37 10.29 -10.24 -8.68
C GLY A 37 9.30 -9.72 -7.63
N VAL A 38 9.45 -8.47 -7.17
CA VAL A 38 8.57 -7.88 -6.14
C VAL A 38 7.15 -7.72 -6.68
N GLN A 39 6.15 -8.13 -5.90
CA GLN A 39 4.74 -7.95 -6.20
C GLN A 39 4.16 -6.75 -5.46
N LEU A 40 3.28 -6.00 -6.13
CA LEU A 40 2.43 -4.99 -5.51
C LEU A 40 1.02 -5.56 -5.36
N GLU A 41 0.55 -5.70 -4.12
CA GLU A 41 -0.80 -6.15 -3.79
C GLU A 41 -1.68 -4.97 -3.34
N ILE A 42 -2.78 -4.75 -4.06
CA ILE A 42 -3.76 -3.71 -3.79
C ILE A 42 -5.01 -4.36 -3.21
N VAL A 43 -5.14 -4.33 -1.89
CA VAL A 43 -6.22 -5.01 -1.15
C VAL A 43 -7.22 -3.99 -0.63
N GLY A 44 -8.37 -3.86 -1.28
CA GLY A 44 -9.30 -2.81 -0.92
C GLY A 44 -10.65 -2.84 -1.60
N LYS A 45 -11.69 -2.41 -0.88
CA LYS A 45 -13.06 -2.38 -1.40
C LYS A 45 -13.21 -1.34 -2.52
N ASP A 46 -14.07 -1.65 -3.47
CA ASP A 46 -14.54 -0.75 -4.54
C ASP A 46 -13.40 -0.13 -5.38
N PRO A 47 -12.52 -0.91 -6.02
CA PRO A 47 -11.47 -0.35 -6.87
C PRO A 47 -12.05 0.42 -8.06
N SER A 48 -11.63 1.68 -8.21
CA SER A 48 -11.96 2.49 -9.38
C SER A 48 -11.38 1.85 -10.66
N PRO A 49 -11.90 2.19 -11.85
CA PRO A 49 -11.32 1.72 -13.11
C PRO A 49 -9.82 2.00 -13.22
N GLU A 50 -9.38 3.17 -12.76
CA GLU A 50 -7.96 3.56 -12.70
C GLU A 50 -7.13 2.58 -11.86
N VAL A 51 -7.62 2.18 -10.67
CA VAL A 51 -6.93 1.19 -9.82
C VAL A 51 -6.98 -0.19 -10.45
N GLN A 52 -8.08 -0.58 -11.11
CA GLN A 52 -8.18 -1.87 -11.79
C GLN A 52 -7.17 -2.00 -12.93
N ASN A 53 -6.97 -0.92 -13.71
CA ASN A 53 -6.01 -0.88 -14.81
C ASN A 53 -4.56 -1.11 -14.36
N LEU A 54 -4.22 -0.78 -13.11
CA LEU A 54 -2.89 -1.09 -12.56
C LEU A 54 -2.60 -2.61 -12.58
N GLY A 55 -3.63 -3.44 -12.49
CA GLY A 55 -3.52 -4.91 -12.55
C GLY A 55 -3.14 -5.47 -13.92
N GLU A 56 -3.08 -4.65 -14.98
CA GLU A 56 -2.54 -5.06 -16.28
C GLU A 56 -1.02 -5.31 -16.21
N HIS A 57 -0.33 -4.68 -15.26
CA HIS A 57 1.08 -4.92 -15.04
C HIS A 57 1.29 -6.28 -14.33
N LYS A 58 2.15 -7.14 -14.91
CA LYS A 58 2.40 -8.51 -14.44
C LYS A 58 2.83 -8.67 -12.97
N ASN A 59 3.34 -7.60 -12.36
CA ASN A 59 3.79 -7.56 -10.97
C ASN A 59 2.82 -6.84 -10.03
N VAL A 60 1.59 -6.54 -10.50
CA VAL A 60 0.56 -5.85 -9.72
C VAL A 60 -0.67 -6.75 -9.63
N SER A 61 -1.19 -6.93 -8.42
CA SER A 61 -2.39 -7.69 -8.15
C SER A 61 -3.43 -6.81 -7.47
N VAL A 62 -4.52 -6.52 -8.17
CA VAL A 62 -5.69 -5.80 -7.62
C VAL A 62 -6.66 -6.84 -7.05
N ILE A 63 -6.58 -7.06 -5.74
CA ILE A 63 -7.31 -8.13 -5.05
C ILE A 63 -8.76 -7.73 -4.76
N GLY A 64 -9.02 -6.44 -4.58
CA GLY A 64 -10.35 -5.95 -4.23
C GLY A 64 -10.70 -6.15 -2.75
N GLY A 65 -11.99 -6.12 -2.44
CA GLY A 65 -12.47 -6.20 -1.06
C GLY A 65 -12.37 -7.61 -0.49
N VAL A 66 -11.79 -7.75 0.71
CA VAL A 66 -11.65 -9.04 1.41
C VAL A 66 -12.36 -9.04 2.77
N PRO A 67 -12.78 -10.19 3.30
CA PRO A 67 -13.38 -10.29 4.63
C PRO A 67 -12.42 -9.94 5.77
N ASP A 68 -11.11 -10.18 5.58
CA ASP A 68 -10.06 -9.93 6.58
C ASP A 68 -8.77 -9.49 5.89
N LEU A 69 -8.22 -8.35 6.32
CA LEU A 69 -6.97 -7.78 5.79
C LEU A 69 -5.72 -8.39 6.43
N ARG A 70 -5.82 -8.93 7.66
CA ARG A 70 -4.67 -9.41 8.44
C ARG A 70 -3.81 -10.43 7.69
N PRO A 71 -4.37 -11.43 6.98
CA PRO A 71 -3.56 -12.41 6.25
C PRO A 71 -2.72 -11.81 5.12
N TYR A 72 -3.15 -10.68 4.55
CA TYR A 72 -2.42 -9.98 3.48
C TYR A 72 -1.30 -9.11 4.07
N ILE A 73 -1.62 -8.36 5.13
CA ILE A 73 -0.64 -7.50 5.82
C ILE A 73 0.48 -8.34 6.45
N GLN A 74 0.13 -9.44 7.15
CA GLN A 74 1.11 -10.31 7.83
C GLN A 74 2.03 -11.05 6.87
N LYS A 75 1.61 -11.29 5.62
CA LYS A 75 2.43 -11.95 4.60
C LYS A 75 3.29 -10.97 3.81
N ALA A 76 2.95 -9.68 3.84
CA ALA A 76 3.67 -8.67 3.09
C ALA A 76 5.05 -8.42 3.69
N THR A 77 6.03 -8.23 2.80
CA THR A 77 7.38 -7.80 3.18
C THR A 77 7.36 -6.37 3.71
N VAL A 78 6.54 -5.51 3.10
CA VAL A 78 6.36 -4.10 3.49
C VAL A 78 4.89 -3.70 3.27
N ALA A 79 4.33 -2.96 4.21
CA ALA A 79 3.07 -2.25 4.02
C ALA A 79 3.38 -0.80 3.61
N ALA A 80 2.90 -0.37 2.45
CA ALA A 80 3.14 0.98 1.96
C ALA A 80 1.90 1.87 2.15
N ALA A 81 2.12 3.11 2.58
CA ALA A 81 1.08 4.13 2.60
C ALA A 81 1.68 5.50 2.25
N PRO A 82 2.11 5.71 0.98
CA PRO A 82 2.59 7.03 0.57
C PRO A 82 1.44 8.03 0.62
N ILE A 83 1.48 8.95 1.59
CA ILE A 83 0.44 9.97 1.75
C ILE A 83 0.82 11.18 0.91
N LEU A 84 -0.03 11.49 -0.07
CA LEU A 84 0.14 12.64 -0.97
C LEU A 84 -0.65 13.87 -0.52
N TYR A 85 -1.64 13.69 0.37
CA TYR A 85 -2.45 14.76 0.97
C TYR A 85 -2.79 14.42 2.43
N GLY A 86 -2.43 15.30 3.37
CA GLY A 86 -2.61 15.08 4.82
C GLY A 86 -3.97 15.56 5.34
N VAL A 87 -4.85 14.63 5.71
CA VAL A 87 -5.94 14.86 6.68
C VAL A 87 -6.41 13.53 7.28
N GLY A 88 -6.41 13.43 8.62
CA GLY A 88 -7.03 12.34 9.40
C GLY A 88 -6.05 11.38 10.09
N ILE A 89 -6.49 10.80 11.22
CA ILE A 89 -5.76 9.77 11.98
C ILE A 89 -5.52 8.54 11.08
N GLN A 90 -4.27 8.15 10.94
CA GLN A 90 -3.81 7.16 9.98
C GLN A 90 -3.93 5.73 10.54
N ASN A 91 -5.17 5.22 10.66
CA ASN A 91 -5.45 3.86 11.15
C ASN A 91 -4.64 2.77 10.41
N LYS A 92 -4.29 2.96 9.14
CA LYS A 92 -3.52 1.99 8.35
C LYS A 92 -2.05 1.86 8.77
N VAL A 93 -1.46 2.96 9.25
CA VAL A 93 -0.11 2.94 9.82
C VAL A 93 -0.13 2.19 11.15
N LEU A 94 -1.15 2.44 11.98
CA LEU A 94 -1.36 1.71 13.24
C LEU A 94 -1.62 0.21 13.01
N GLU A 95 -2.38 -0.16 11.97
CA GLU A 95 -2.66 -1.56 11.61
C GLU A 95 -1.40 -2.30 11.12
N ALA A 96 -0.57 -1.66 10.29
CA ALA A 96 0.68 -2.25 9.82
C ALA A 96 1.73 -2.38 10.93
N MET A 97 1.86 -1.36 11.79
CA MET A 97 2.70 -1.42 12.99
C MET A 97 2.22 -2.49 13.98
N ALA A 98 0.91 -2.63 14.18
CA ALA A 98 0.33 -3.68 15.01
C ALA A 98 0.58 -5.11 14.47
N CYS A 99 0.84 -5.24 13.17
CA CYS A 99 1.21 -6.52 12.54
C CYS A 99 2.73 -6.80 12.52
N GLY A 100 3.57 -5.86 12.98
CA GLY A 100 5.03 -5.99 12.91
C GLY A 100 5.61 -5.84 11.49
N THR A 101 4.83 -5.30 10.55
CA THR A 101 5.25 -5.10 9.17
C THR A 101 5.97 -3.75 9.04
N PRO A 102 7.18 -3.68 8.45
CA PRO A 102 7.83 -2.41 8.16
C PRO A 102 6.92 -1.51 7.31
N VAL A 103 6.75 -0.26 7.73
CA VAL A 103 5.87 0.70 7.07
C VAL A 103 6.71 1.79 6.42
N VAL A 104 6.59 1.94 5.11
CA VAL A 104 7.20 3.08 4.40
C VAL A 104 6.11 4.13 4.19
N VAL A 105 6.34 5.29 4.80
CA VAL A 105 5.42 6.43 4.79
C VAL A 105 6.15 7.71 4.40
N THR A 106 5.41 8.68 3.86
CA THR A 106 5.93 10.05 3.71
C THR A 106 6.00 10.72 5.09
N PRO A 107 6.94 11.67 5.35
CA PRO A 107 7.08 12.31 6.66
C PRO A 107 5.78 12.95 7.20
N GLN A 108 4.88 13.35 6.30
CA GLN A 108 3.58 13.96 6.66
C GLN A 108 2.60 12.96 7.30
N ALA A 109 2.73 11.67 7.00
CA ALA A 109 1.86 10.61 7.53
C ALA A 109 2.07 10.31 9.02
N VAL A 110 3.27 10.61 9.52
CA VAL A 110 3.69 10.32 10.90
C VAL A 110 3.48 11.51 11.84
N SER A 111 3.08 12.67 11.31
CA SER A 111 2.94 13.91 12.07
C SER A 111 1.91 13.87 13.21
N ALA A 112 1.04 12.85 13.25
CA ALA A 112 0.01 12.66 14.26
C ALA A 112 0.24 11.43 15.17
N ILE A 113 1.37 10.73 15.04
CA ILE A 113 1.66 9.47 15.78
C ILE A 113 3.13 9.50 16.24
N ASP A 114 3.35 9.20 17.51
CA ASP A 114 4.70 9.08 18.08
C ASP A 114 5.34 7.76 17.60
N VAL A 115 6.36 7.86 16.73
CA VAL A 115 7.01 6.70 16.07
C VAL A 115 8.52 6.82 16.24
N ASN A 116 9.16 5.72 16.62
CA ASN A 116 10.62 5.60 16.66
C ASN A 116 11.11 4.94 15.37
N ASP A 117 12.10 5.55 14.71
CA ASP A 117 12.86 4.93 13.63
C ASP A 117 13.54 3.65 14.14
N GLY A 118 13.39 2.55 13.39
CA GLY A 118 13.99 1.24 13.66
C GLY A 118 14.98 0.82 12.60
#